data_AF-A0A1Q9MSY7-F1
#
_entry.id   AF-A0A1Q9MSY7-F1
#
_cell.length_a   1.000
_cell.length_b   1.000
_cell.length_c   1.000
_cell.angle_alpha   90.00
_cell.angle_beta   90.00
_cell.angle_gamma   90.00
#
_symmetry.space_group_name_H-M   'P 1'
#
loop_
_entity.id
_entity.type
_entity.pdbx_description
1 polymer ?
#
loop_
_entity_poly.entity_id
_entity_poly.type
_entity_poly.pdbx_seq_one_letter_code
_entity_poly.pdbx_strand_id
1 'polypeptide(L)'
;MTDLVYEKNWPHIRFYCSIAIIQFMPFCVYCGSELRDNDKFCIACGKPRLVKSSPAAKEDTRKTAPFTQKEPPKEPEQDTGKMSEKKSEKPEEKSEKAGKKGEEEKESKEGGKEVSEILEPDITESAAGGNYELPPSVREQIEIRMEIELLKVKKKKVADKIEDITKLLDEPDYELDIKFRDDVNTKIKAIRQIKADLEEEEKKLTGQLDPSFPLVSLPTRIRVMKDQIDELKTNYKFHKVEKDVFEQLNTEYIDKLKKDMKEHANLIVGLKTWQTRLKAERLEMEREIKLSKARYKSKEISKERFEEKRDEFEYQISKIEGKIKVMQQFL
;
A
#
# COMPACT_ATOMS: atom_id res chain seq x y z
N MET A 1 18.62 -10.54 79.08
CA MET A 1 17.66 -10.02 80.06
C MET A 1 17.50 -8.53 79.82
N THR A 2 16.48 -8.16 79.04
CA THR A 2 15.42 -7.19 79.39
C THR A 2 14.65 -6.85 78.12
N ASP A 3 13.39 -7.28 78.13
CA ASP A 3 12.37 -6.96 77.16
C ASP A 3 12.06 -5.46 77.14
N LEU A 4 11.83 -4.90 75.96
CA LEU A 4 11.12 -3.63 75.80
C LEU A 4 10.04 -3.81 74.74
N VAL A 5 8.87 -4.17 75.27
CA VAL A 5 7.55 -4.08 74.64
C VAL A 5 7.29 -2.63 74.24
N TYR A 6 6.92 -2.40 72.99
CA TYR A 6 6.43 -1.10 72.53
C TYR A 6 5.08 -1.29 71.82
N GLU A 7 4.02 -1.25 72.61
CA GLU A 7 2.65 -1.04 72.13
C GLU A 7 2.48 0.45 71.79
N LYS A 8 2.20 0.76 70.51
CA LYS A 8 1.61 2.04 70.11
C LYS A 8 0.51 1.83 69.08
N ASN A 9 -0.68 1.62 69.63
CA ASN A 9 -1.91 2.38 69.34
C ASN A 9 -1.92 3.13 68.00
N TRP A 10 -2.51 2.53 66.96
CA TRP A 10 -2.87 3.22 65.71
C TRP A 10 -4.36 3.61 65.75
N PRO A 11 -4.70 4.87 65.43
CA PRO A 11 -6.07 5.36 65.49
C PRO A 11 -6.92 4.75 64.37
N HIS A 12 -8.17 4.41 64.71
CA HIS A 12 -9.23 4.02 63.79
C HIS A 12 -9.41 5.06 62.67
N ILE A 13 -8.79 4.81 61.51
CA ILE A 13 -9.15 5.47 60.26
C ILE A 13 -10.48 4.85 59.80
N ARG A 14 -11.58 5.55 60.08
CA ARG A 14 -12.88 5.28 59.44
C ARG A 14 -12.75 5.58 57.94
N PHE A 15 -12.47 4.55 57.16
CA PHE A 15 -12.61 4.57 55.71
C PHE A 15 -14.09 4.74 55.37
N TYR A 16 -14.50 5.97 55.09
CA TYR A 16 -15.75 6.23 54.37
C TYR A 16 -15.57 5.73 52.94
N CYS A 17 -15.93 4.47 52.73
CA CYS A 17 -16.05 3.86 51.41
C CYS A 17 -17.25 4.52 50.71
N SER A 18 -16.99 5.63 50.03
CA SER A 18 -17.94 6.22 49.09
C SER A 18 -18.13 5.20 47.98
N ILE A 19 -19.32 4.60 47.91
CA ILE A 19 -19.73 3.68 46.85
C ILE A 19 -19.74 4.48 45.55
N ALA A 20 -18.60 4.53 44.86
CA ALA A 20 -18.55 4.90 43.47
C ALA A 20 -19.29 3.79 42.71
N ILE A 21 -20.41 4.14 42.09
CA ILE A 21 -21.09 3.28 41.13
C ILE A 21 -20.12 3.11 39.96
N ILE A 22 -19.30 2.05 39.99
CA ILE A 22 -18.51 1.63 38.85
C ILE A 22 -19.51 1.10 37.82
N GLN A 23 -19.89 1.96 36.87
CA GLN A 23 -20.59 1.54 35.66
C GLN A 23 -19.67 0.55 34.94
N PHE A 24 -19.99 -0.74 35.05
CA PHE A 24 -19.33 -1.79 34.27
C PHE A 24 -19.70 -1.59 32.80
N MET A 25 -18.83 -0.94 32.03
CA MET A 25 -19.02 -0.82 30.58
C MET A 25 -18.86 -2.21 29.94
N PRO A 26 -19.85 -2.70 29.17
CA PRO A 26 -19.77 -4.02 28.58
C PRO A 26 -18.78 -4.05 27.40
N PHE A 27 -17.87 -5.03 27.40
CA PHE A 27 -16.93 -5.26 26.30
C PHE A 27 -17.40 -6.38 25.37
N CYS A 28 -16.94 -6.34 24.11
CA CYS A 28 -17.28 -7.35 23.12
C CYS A 28 -16.57 -8.67 23.43
N VAL A 29 -17.33 -9.76 23.58
CA VAL A 29 -16.77 -11.11 23.81
C VAL A 29 -15.91 -11.60 22.62
N TYR A 30 -16.11 -11.06 21.42
CA TYR A 30 -15.40 -11.49 20.21
C TYR A 30 -14.15 -10.67 19.87
N CYS A 31 -14.09 -9.40 20.25
CA CYS A 31 -13.00 -8.50 19.83
C CYS A 31 -12.47 -7.57 20.92
N GLY A 32 -13.06 -7.59 22.12
CA GLY A 32 -12.61 -6.78 23.26
C GLY A 32 -12.95 -5.29 23.19
N SER A 33 -13.55 -4.79 22.11
CA SER A 33 -13.93 -3.38 22.01
C SER A 33 -15.08 -3.02 22.95
N GLU A 34 -15.07 -1.79 23.46
CA GLU A 34 -16.15 -1.22 24.28
C GLU A 34 -17.48 -1.19 23.50
N LEU A 35 -18.56 -1.66 24.11
CA LEU A 35 -19.92 -1.51 23.60
C LEU A 35 -20.69 -0.49 24.43
N ARG A 36 -21.58 0.24 23.76
CA ARG A 36 -22.61 1.02 24.43
C ARG A 36 -23.74 0.10 24.88
N ASP A 37 -24.38 0.42 26.01
CA ASP A 37 -25.39 -0.44 26.65
C ASP A 37 -26.59 -0.80 25.74
N ASN A 38 -26.87 0.03 24.72
CA ASN A 38 -28.00 -0.12 23.82
C ASN A 38 -27.67 -0.73 22.44
N ASP A 39 -26.40 -1.05 22.16
CA ASP A 39 -26.01 -1.56 20.84
C ASP A 39 -26.32 -3.06 20.69
N LYS A 40 -27.10 -3.41 19.66
CA LYS A 40 -27.46 -4.81 19.32
C LYS A 40 -26.31 -5.59 18.69
N PHE A 41 -25.34 -4.88 18.11
CA PHE A 41 -24.18 -5.43 17.43
C PHE A 41 -22.93 -4.66 17.87
N CYS A 42 -21.78 -5.34 17.90
CA CYS A 42 -20.52 -4.65 18.16
C CYS A 42 -20.12 -3.80 16.96
N ILE A 43 -19.86 -2.51 17.17
CA ILE A 43 -19.43 -1.57 16.12
C ILE A 43 -18.08 -1.98 15.51
N ALA A 44 -17.18 -2.55 16.32
CA ALA A 44 -15.84 -2.91 15.86
C ALA A 44 -15.78 -4.19 15.02
N CYS A 45 -16.59 -5.21 15.35
CA CYS A 45 -16.53 -6.53 14.67
C CYS A 45 -17.81 -6.95 13.94
N GLY A 46 -18.91 -6.20 14.09
CA GLY A 46 -20.19 -6.46 13.43
C GLY A 46 -20.98 -7.67 13.95
N LYS A 47 -20.47 -8.38 14.97
CA LYS A 47 -21.16 -9.57 15.53
C LYS A 47 -22.28 -9.18 16.49
N PRO A 48 -23.40 -9.94 16.52
CA PRO A 48 -24.53 -9.68 17.41
C PRO A 48 -24.13 -9.87 18.88
N ARG A 49 -24.71 -9.03 19.76
CA ARG A 49 -24.51 -9.14 21.21
C ARG A 49 -25.30 -10.33 21.75
N LEU A 50 -24.61 -11.27 22.40
CA LEU A 50 -25.23 -12.39 23.10
C LEU A 50 -25.83 -11.88 24.42
N VAL A 51 -27.06 -11.36 24.40
CA VAL A 51 -27.79 -11.01 25.62
C VAL A 51 -28.32 -12.29 26.25
N LYS A 52 -27.81 -12.67 27.43
CA LYS A 52 -28.47 -13.68 28.27
C LYS A 52 -29.77 -13.06 28.78
N SER A 53 -30.89 -13.44 28.18
CA SER A 53 -32.23 -13.04 28.63
C SER A 53 -32.46 -13.53 30.07
N SER A 54 -32.60 -12.62 31.02
CA SER A 54 -33.23 -12.93 32.30
C SER A 54 -34.76 -13.04 32.10
N PRO A 55 -35.46 -13.95 32.81
CA PRO A 55 -36.87 -14.19 32.59
C PRO A 55 -37.70 -13.26 33.49
N ALA A 56 -38.24 -12.17 32.94
CA ALA A 56 -39.37 -11.44 33.54
C ALA A 56 -40.01 -10.50 32.52
N ALA A 57 -40.97 -11.03 31.75
CA ALA A 57 -42.19 -10.36 31.27
C ALA A 57 -42.81 -11.20 30.13
N LYS A 58 -43.67 -12.15 30.51
CA LYS A 58 -44.87 -12.52 29.73
C LYS A 58 -45.83 -11.31 29.87
N GLU A 59 -46.63 -10.87 28.92
CA GLU A 59 -47.67 -11.55 28.14
C GLU A 59 -48.23 -10.46 27.20
N ASP A 60 -48.41 -10.68 25.89
CA ASP A 60 -49.68 -10.85 25.17
C ASP A 60 -49.37 -10.42 23.71
N THR A 61 -49.88 -10.93 22.59
CA THR A 61 -50.92 -11.91 22.25
C THR A 61 -50.65 -12.37 20.80
N ARG A 62 -50.49 -13.69 20.61
CA ARG A 62 -51.36 -14.55 19.77
C ARG A 62 -51.77 -14.08 18.35
N LYS A 63 -51.29 -14.83 17.34
CA LYS A 63 -52.05 -15.49 16.23
C LYS A 63 -51.06 -16.25 15.32
N THR A 64 -50.97 -17.58 15.43
CA THR A 64 -51.48 -18.62 14.50
C THR A 64 -51.01 -18.47 13.05
N ALA A 65 -50.51 -19.47 12.31
CA ALA A 65 -50.09 -20.87 12.52
C ALA A 65 -49.36 -21.29 11.20
N PRO A 66 -49.12 -22.57 10.86
CA PRO A 66 -47.78 -23.16 10.69
C PRO A 66 -47.42 -23.52 9.24
N PHE A 67 -46.13 -23.73 8.92
CA PHE A 67 -45.76 -24.50 7.73
C PHE A 67 -44.52 -25.38 7.93
N THR A 68 -44.87 -26.66 8.10
CA THR A 68 -44.22 -27.95 7.84
C THR A 68 -42.86 -27.96 7.11
N GLN A 69 -41.92 -28.69 7.70
CA GLN A 69 -40.65 -29.13 7.13
C GLN A 69 -40.87 -30.18 6.03
N LYS A 70 -40.11 -30.06 4.93
CA LYS A 70 -39.77 -31.18 4.05
C LYS A 70 -38.25 -31.22 3.88
N GLU A 71 -37.61 -32.25 4.40
CA GLU A 71 -36.35 -32.76 3.88
C GLU A 71 -36.59 -33.42 2.51
N PRO A 72 -35.56 -33.48 1.65
CA PRO A 72 -35.22 -34.76 1.00
C PRO A 72 -33.67 -34.93 0.88
N PRO A 73 -33.14 -36.05 0.35
CA PRO A 73 -32.23 -36.95 1.09
C PRO A 73 -30.85 -37.10 0.41
N LYS A 74 -29.99 -37.92 1.05
CA LYS A 74 -28.68 -38.40 0.58
C LYS A 74 -28.72 -39.17 -0.76
N GLU A 75 -27.76 -38.83 -1.63
CA GLU A 75 -26.78 -39.63 -2.41
C GLU A 75 -27.12 -41.08 -2.88
N PRO A 76 -26.63 -41.49 -4.07
CA PRO A 76 -25.30 -42.14 -4.13
C PRO A 76 -24.42 -41.88 -5.38
N GLU A 77 -23.12 -41.82 -5.10
CA GLU A 77 -21.93 -42.42 -5.76
C GLU A 77 -21.92 -42.83 -7.25
N GLN A 78 -20.83 -42.45 -7.95
CA GLN A 78 -19.80 -43.32 -8.58
C GLN A 78 -18.74 -42.41 -9.26
N ASP A 79 -17.45 -42.42 -8.90
CA ASP A 79 -16.38 -43.45 -9.05
C ASP A 79 -15.69 -43.43 -10.44
N THR A 80 -14.43 -43.89 -10.43
CA THR A 80 -13.33 -43.86 -11.42
C THR A 80 -12.44 -42.62 -11.29
N GLY A 81 -11.19 -42.66 -10.83
CA GLY A 81 -10.18 -43.72 -10.70
C GLY A 81 -8.87 -43.14 -11.26
N LYS A 82 -7.96 -42.59 -10.45
CA LYS A 82 -6.83 -43.23 -9.75
C LYS A 82 -5.81 -43.93 -10.68
N MET A 83 -4.57 -43.43 -10.68
CA MET A 83 -3.28 -44.14 -10.57
C MET A 83 -2.16 -43.29 -11.19
N SER A 84 -0.88 -43.33 -10.80
CA SER A 84 -0.14 -43.60 -9.55
C SER A 84 1.35 -43.72 -9.95
N GLU A 85 2.26 -43.23 -9.11
CA GLU A 85 3.68 -43.68 -8.97
C GLU A 85 4.62 -43.47 -10.19
N LYS A 86 5.96 -43.42 -10.15
CA LYS A 86 7.08 -43.71 -9.22
C LYS A 86 8.34 -43.06 -9.87
N LYS A 87 9.26 -42.38 -9.18
CA LYS A 87 10.53 -42.87 -8.58
C LYS A 87 11.71 -43.08 -9.56
N SER A 88 12.93 -42.79 -9.04
CA SER A 88 14.30 -43.23 -9.46
C SER A 88 14.87 -42.56 -10.72
N GLU A 89 16.16 -42.26 -10.90
CA GLU A 89 17.42 -42.69 -10.27
C GLU A 89 18.60 -41.80 -10.75
N LYS A 90 19.73 -41.82 -10.04
CA LYS A 90 21.09 -41.40 -10.45
C LYS A 90 21.91 -42.69 -10.70
N PRO A 91 22.81 -42.78 -11.70
CA PRO A 91 24.26 -42.94 -11.45
C PRO A 91 25.13 -42.21 -12.52
N GLU A 92 26.26 -41.55 -12.23
CA GLU A 92 27.65 -42.03 -12.00
C GLU A 92 28.33 -42.82 -13.15
N GLU A 93 29.43 -42.25 -13.72
CA GLU A 93 30.79 -42.83 -13.97
C GLU A 93 31.61 -41.84 -14.86
N LYS A 94 32.79 -41.32 -14.47
CA LYS A 94 34.18 -41.86 -14.34
C LYS A 94 35.03 -41.92 -15.63
N SER A 95 36.11 -41.14 -15.67
CA SER A 95 37.50 -41.50 -16.09
C SER A 95 38.43 -40.33 -15.67
N GLU A 96 39.40 -40.45 -14.76
CA GLU A 96 40.77 -41.01 -14.86
C GLU A 96 41.48 -40.66 -16.19
N LYS A 97 42.70 -40.08 -16.27
CA LYS A 97 43.92 -40.30 -15.47
C LYS A 97 45.04 -39.29 -15.80
N ALA A 98 45.89 -38.97 -14.80
CA ALA A 98 47.36 -38.68 -14.77
C ALA A 98 48.01 -37.71 -15.81
N GLY A 99 48.99 -36.85 -15.51
CA GLY A 99 49.81 -36.56 -14.32
C GLY A 99 51.21 -36.03 -14.73
N LYS A 100 51.71 -34.96 -14.09
CA LYS A 100 53.14 -34.53 -13.83
C LYS A 100 53.13 -33.03 -13.48
N LYS A 101 53.51 -32.53 -12.29
CA LYS A 101 54.74 -32.57 -11.45
C LYS A 101 55.82 -31.54 -11.89
N GLY A 102 56.12 -30.59 -11.00
CA GLY A 102 57.24 -29.62 -11.04
C GLY A 102 56.75 -28.19 -10.70
N GLU A 103 56.78 -27.79 -9.43
CA GLU A 103 57.77 -26.86 -8.82
C GLU A 103 57.48 -25.39 -9.22
N GLU A 104 56.94 -24.54 -8.35
CA GLU A 104 57.52 -23.91 -7.14
C GLU A 104 57.67 -22.42 -7.47
N GLU A 105 56.64 -21.62 -7.17
CA GLU A 105 56.83 -20.20 -6.94
C GLU A 105 55.78 -19.70 -5.94
N LYS A 106 56.32 -19.23 -4.83
CA LYS A 106 55.64 -18.84 -3.61
C LYS A 106 55.57 -17.33 -3.64
N GLU A 107 54.51 -16.77 -4.22
CA GLU A 107 54.28 -15.32 -4.17
C GLU A 107 52.80 -14.99 -3.94
N SER A 108 52.59 -14.31 -2.81
CA SER A 108 51.45 -13.47 -2.40
C SER A 108 50.06 -13.82 -2.95
N LYS A 109 49.32 -14.64 -2.18
CA LYS A 109 47.88 -14.84 -2.34
C LYS A 109 47.13 -14.32 -1.10
N GLU A 110 47.33 -13.05 -0.79
CA GLU A 110 46.53 -12.28 0.17
C GLU A 110 46.14 -10.97 -0.52
N GLY A 111 44.87 -10.81 -0.84
CA GLY A 111 44.37 -9.59 -1.52
C GLY A 111 43.35 -9.88 -2.63
N GLY A 112 42.35 -10.72 -2.36
CA GLY A 112 41.32 -11.01 -3.36
C GLY A 112 39.92 -11.26 -2.83
N LYS A 113 39.70 -11.22 -1.50
CA LYS A 113 38.43 -11.64 -0.89
C LYS A 113 37.68 -10.56 -0.13
N GLU A 114 38.20 -9.33 -0.05
CA GLU A 114 37.69 -8.36 0.94
C GLU A 114 36.79 -7.24 0.39
N VAL A 115 36.58 -7.10 -0.92
CA VAL A 115 36.01 -5.84 -1.45
C VAL A 115 34.64 -5.97 -2.13
N SER A 116 34.19 -7.19 -2.46
CA SER A 116 32.80 -7.38 -2.93
C SER A 116 31.78 -7.31 -1.80
N GLU A 117 32.22 -7.43 -0.54
CA GLU A 117 31.37 -7.45 0.66
C GLU A 117 31.14 -6.04 1.26
N ILE A 118 31.86 -5.01 0.79
CA ILE A 118 31.82 -3.64 1.33
C ILE A 118 30.72 -2.75 0.68
N LEU A 119 30.05 -3.22 -0.38
CA LEU A 119 29.16 -2.38 -1.21
C LEU A 119 27.66 -2.58 -1.01
N GLU A 120 27.26 -3.49 -0.13
CA GLU A 120 25.91 -3.49 0.42
C GLU A 120 25.96 -2.74 1.75
N PRO A 121 25.68 -1.42 1.77
CA PRO A 121 25.47 -0.78 3.06
C PRO A 121 24.36 -1.55 3.76
N ASP A 122 24.55 -1.84 5.06
CA ASP A 122 23.52 -2.36 5.95
C ASP A 122 22.36 -1.34 6.01
N ILE A 123 21.50 -1.38 4.99
CA ILE A 123 20.28 -0.55 4.88
C ILE A 123 19.27 -0.99 5.95
N THR A 124 19.48 -2.16 6.54
CA THR A 124 18.76 -2.77 7.65
C THR A 124 18.75 -1.92 8.92
N GLU A 125 19.84 -1.24 9.27
CA GLU A 125 19.90 -0.48 10.54
C GLU A 125 19.28 0.92 10.47
N SER A 126 19.23 1.54 9.30
CA SER A 126 18.61 2.87 9.13
C SER A 126 17.12 2.82 8.77
N ALA A 127 16.60 1.68 8.31
CA ALA A 127 15.21 1.49 7.95
C ALA A 127 14.29 1.06 9.12
N ALA A 128 14.83 0.70 10.28
CA ALA A 128 14.09 -0.03 11.31
C ALA A 128 13.33 0.82 12.35
N GLY A 129 13.38 2.16 12.32
CA GLY A 129 12.65 2.94 13.35
C GLY A 129 12.44 4.43 13.13
N GLY A 130 12.98 5.02 12.06
CA GLY A 130 12.80 6.44 11.77
C GLY A 130 11.54 6.67 10.95
N ASN A 131 10.59 7.44 11.48
CA ASN A 131 9.48 7.99 10.70
C ASN A 131 10.04 9.07 9.75
N TYR A 132 10.70 8.64 8.67
CA TYR A 132 11.30 9.55 7.70
C TYR A 132 10.18 10.14 6.83
N GLU A 133 10.00 11.46 6.91
CA GLU A 133 9.09 12.20 6.06
C GLU A 133 9.81 12.70 4.80
N LEU A 134 9.11 12.64 3.66
CA LEU A 134 9.65 13.12 2.40
C LEU A 134 9.90 14.63 2.46
N PRO A 135 11.03 15.12 1.92
CA PRO A 135 11.27 16.55 1.78
C PRO A 135 10.11 17.24 1.02
N PRO A 136 9.69 18.46 1.41
CA PRO A 136 8.56 19.15 0.77
C PRO A 136 8.71 19.28 -0.74
N SER A 137 9.89 19.67 -1.21
CA SER A 137 10.19 19.78 -2.65
C SER A 137 9.99 18.46 -3.42
N VAL A 138 10.41 17.33 -2.82
CA VAL A 138 10.21 16.01 -3.44
C VAL A 138 8.73 15.65 -3.45
N ARG A 139 8.03 15.93 -2.35
CA ARG A 139 6.60 15.67 -2.22
C ARG A 139 5.79 16.46 -3.24
N GLU A 140 6.03 17.76 -3.38
CA GLU A 140 5.37 18.63 -4.37
C GLU A 140 5.56 18.11 -5.79
N GLN A 141 6.78 17.73 -6.15
CA GLN A 141 7.07 17.14 -7.47
C GLN A 141 6.30 15.82 -7.70
N ILE A 142 6.13 14.99 -6.67
CA ILE A 142 5.30 13.78 -6.77
C ILE A 142 3.83 14.15 -6.93
N GLU A 143 3.33 15.13 -6.18
CA GLU A 143 1.94 15.59 -6.26
C GLU A 143 1.61 16.14 -7.65
N ILE A 144 2.50 16.94 -8.26
CA ILE A 144 2.36 17.41 -9.65
C ILE A 144 2.27 16.21 -10.62
N ARG A 145 3.12 15.20 -10.45
CA ARG A 145 3.07 13.97 -11.29
C ARG A 145 1.77 13.20 -11.07
N MET A 146 1.23 13.17 -9.86
CA MET A 146 -0.08 12.58 -9.57
C MET A 146 -1.20 13.34 -10.30
N GLU A 147 -1.16 14.67 -10.31
CA GLU A 147 -2.12 15.49 -11.03
C GLU A 147 -2.07 15.27 -12.54
N ILE A 148 -0.87 15.20 -13.11
CA ILE A 148 -0.67 14.86 -14.53
C ILE A 148 -1.31 13.51 -14.88
N GLU A 149 -1.12 12.48 -14.05
CA GLU A 149 -1.72 11.17 -14.30
C GLU A 149 -3.27 11.21 -14.20
N LEU A 150 -3.82 12.00 -13.27
CA LEU A 150 -5.26 12.24 -13.19
C LEU A 150 -5.78 12.97 -14.42
N LEU A 151 -5.04 13.96 -14.94
CA LEU A 151 -5.37 14.64 -16.20
C LEU A 151 -5.39 13.65 -17.37
N LYS A 152 -4.43 12.73 -17.47
CA LYS A 152 -4.45 11.69 -18.52
C LYS A 152 -5.70 10.83 -18.47
N VAL A 153 -6.15 10.44 -17.28
CA VAL A 153 -7.42 9.69 -17.13
C VAL A 153 -8.61 10.54 -17.59
N LYS A 154 -8.66 11.83 -17.25
CA LYS A 154 -9.72 12.74 -17.73
C LYS A 154 -9.68 12.89 -19.25
N LYS A 155 -8.49 13.08 -19.84
CA LYS A 155 -8.30 13.20 -21.29
C LYS A 155 -8.74 11.92 -22.01
N LYS A 156 -8.47 10.74 -21.45
CA LYS A 156 -8.99 9.48 -21.98
C LYS A 156 -10.52 9.45 -21.99
N LYS A 157 -11.18 9.78 -20.87
CA LYS A 157 -12.65 9.88 -20.80
C LYS A 157 -13.23 10.88 -21.81
N VAL A 158 -12.53 12.00 -22.02
CA VAL A 158 -12.90 12.99 -23.03
C VAL A 158 -12.74 12.43 -24.43
N ALA A 159 -11.66 11.70 -24.72
CA ALA A 159 -11.44 11.03 -25.99
C ALA A 159 -12.52 9.97 -26.29
N ASP A 160 -12.86 9.14 -25.31
CA ASP A 160 -13.93 8.13 -25.43
C ASP A 160 -15.28 8.80 -25.76
N LYS A 161 -15.60 9.93 -25.10
CA LYS A 161 -16.80 10.73 -25.41
C LYS A 161 -16.77 11.36 -26.80
N ILE A 162 -15.60 11.79 -27.28
CA ILE A 162 -15.46 12.29 -28.66
C ILE A 162 -15.79 11.16 -29.62
N GLU A 163 -15.27 9.96 -29.38
CA GLU A 163 -15.54 8.79 -30.23
C GLU A 163 -17.03 8.45 -30.24
N ASP A 164 -17.69 8.44 -29.09
CA ASP A 164 -19.13 8.17 -29.01
C ASP A 164 -19.99 9.22 -29.73
N ILE A 165 -19.62 10.50 -29.64
CA ILE A 165 -20.33 11.56 -30.38
C ILE A 165 -19.99 11.54 -31.87
N THR A 166 -18.79 11.09 -32.23
CA THR A 166 -18.40 10.94 -33.65
C THR A 166 -19.28 9.89 -34.33
N LYS A 167 -19.70 8.83 -33.62
CA LYS A 167 -20.66 7.85 -34.15
C LYS A 167 -22.03 8.47 -34.47
N LEU A 168 -22.43 9.54 -33.78
CA LEU A 168 -23.69 10.27 -34.08
C LEU A 168 -23.61 11.05 -35.40
N LEU A 169 -22.41 11.30 -35.93
CA LEU A 169 -22.24 11.93 -37.25
C LEU A 169 -22.61 10.96 -38.38
N ASP A 170 -22.53 9.67 -38.13
CA ASP A 170 -22.85 8.62 -39.10
C ASP A 170 -24.35 8.24 -39.08
N GLU A 171 -25.14 8.80 -38.15
CA GLU A 171 -26.57 8.54 -38.06
C GLU A 171 -27.33 9.25 -39.20
N PRO A 172 -28.31 8.60 -39.84
CA PRO A 172 -29.08 9.18 -40.94
C PRO A 172 -29.80 10.48 -40.52
N ASP A 173 -30.19 10.57 -39.25
CA ASP A 173 -30.85 11.74 -38.67
C ASP A 173 -29.95 12.98 -38.65
N TYR A 174 -28.62 12.82 -38.71
CA TYR A 174 -27.66 13.94 -38.80
C TYR A 174 -27.79 14.71 -40.13
N GLU A 175 -28.11 14.00 -41.21
CA GLU A 175 -28.34 14.62 -42.52
C GLU A 175 -29.74 15.24 -42.63
N LEU A 176 -30.73 14.61 -41.98
CA LEU A 176 -32.15 14.94 -42.16
C LEU A 176 -32.67 15.99 -41.17
N ASP A 177 -32.22 15.97 -39.91
CA ASP A 177 -32.66 16.91 -38.87
C ASP A 177 -31.57 17.96 -38.57
N ILE A 178 -31.86 19.20 -38.96
CA ILE A 178 -30.99 20.36 -38.73
C ILE A 178 -30.76 20.59 -37.23
N LYS A 179 -31.78 20.39 -36.39
CA LYS A 179 -31.64 20.61 -34.93
C LYS A 179 -30.72 19.58 -34.32
N PHE A 180 -30.88 18.32 -34.70
CA PHE A 180 -30.01 17.23 -34.25
C PHE A 180 -28.55 17.48 -34.68
N ARG A 181 -28.34 17.90 -35.94
CA ARG A 181 -27.02 18.30 -36.44
C ARG A 181 -26.38 19.42 -35.61
N ASP A 182 -27.12 20.48 -35.34
CA ASP A 182 -26.65 21.63 -34.57
C ASP A 182 -26.31 21.25 -33.13
N ASP A 183 -27.12 20.38 -32.51
CA ASP A 183 -26.87 19.84 -31.18
C ASP A 183 -25.59 19.00 -31.12
N VAL A 184 -25.40 18.09 -32.08
CA VAL A 184 -24.18 17.25 -32.17
C VAL A 184 -22.95 18.12 -32.40
N ASN A 185 -23.02 19.09 -33.31
CA ASN A 185 -21.91 20.02 -33.57
C ASN A 185 -21.56 20.87 -32.35
N THR A 186 -22.57 21.35 -31.61
CA THR A 186 -22.38 22.10 -30.37
C THR A 186 -21.69 21.23 -29.31
N LYS A 187 -22.11 19.97 -29.15
CA LYS A 187 -21.45 19.02 -28.24
C LYS A 187 -20.00 18.75 -28.64
N ILE A 188 -19.73 18.49 -29.92
CA ILE A 188 -18.36 18.27 -30.42
C ILE A 188 -17.48 19.48 -30.12
N LYS A 189 -17.98 20.70 -30.40
CA LYS A 189 -17.24 21.94 -30.13
C LYS A 189 -16.92 22.10 -28.64
N ALA A 190 -17.91 21.88 -27.77
CA ALA A 190 -17.72 21.94 -26.33
C ALA A 190 -16.68 20.92 -25.83
N ILE A 191 -16.72 19.68 -26.30
CA ILE A 191 -15.76 18.65 -25.88
C ILE A 191 -14.36 18.93 -26.42
N ARG A 192 -14.22 19.44 -27.65
CA ARG A 192 -12.92 19.87 -28.20
C ARG A 192 -12.30 21.00 -27.36
N GLN A 193 -13.12 21.95 -26.88
CA GLN A 193 -12.65 22.99 -25.98
C GLN A 193 -12.12 22.39 -24.66
N ILE A 194 -12.89 21.51 -24.03
CA ILE A 194 -12.46 20.82 -22.79
C ILE A 194 -11.15 20.05 -23.01
N LYS A 195 -10.99 19.39 -24.16
CA LYS A 195 -9.75 18.69 -24.50
C LYS A 195 -8.56 19.65 -24.58
N ALA A 196 -8.75 20.81 -25.23
CA ALA A 196 -7.71 21.83 -25.35
C ALA A 196 -7.33 22.41 -23.98
N ASP A 197 -8.32 22.69 -23.13
CA ASP A 197 -8.08 23.20 -21.76
C ASP A 197 -7.28 22.18 -20.93
N LEU A 198 -7.64 20.89 -20.98
CA LEU A 198 -6.91 19.82 -20.30
C LEU A 198 -5.48 19.63 -20.85
N GLU A 199 -5.27 19.84 -22.16
CA GLU A 199 -3.94 19.83 -22.77
C GLU A 199 -3.08 21.00 -22.30
N GLU A 200 -3.68 22.18 -22.13
CA GLU A 200 -2.99 23.36 -21.60
C GLU A 200 -2.61 23.18 -20.12
N GLU A 201 -3.52 22.65 -19.30
CA GLU A 201 -3.24 22.31 -17.91
C GLU A 201 -2.10 21.30 -17.78
N GLU A 202 -2.09 20.24 -18.60
CA GLU A 202 -1.00 19.25 -18.60
C GLU A 202 0.35 19.90 -18.99
N LYS A 203 0.35 20.80 -19.97
CA LYS A 203 1.57 21.56 -20.35
C LYS A 203 2.06 22.45 -19.22
N LYS A 204 1.17 23.12 -18.49
CA LYS A 204 1.52 23.95 -17.33
C LYS A 204 2.17 23.11 -16.22
N LEU A 205 1.56 21.98 -15.86
CA LEU A 205 2.08 21.10 -14.81
C LEU A 205 3.39 20.43 -15.23
N THR A 206 3.52 19.98 -16.47
CA THR A 206 4.77 19.39 -16.97
C THR A 206 5.92 20.40 -17.01
N GLY A 207 5.63 21.68 -17.28
CA GLY A 207 6.62 22.76 -17.19
C GLY A 207 7.12 23.06 -15.77
N GLN A 208 6.38 22.65 -14.73
CA GLN A 208 6.78 22.79 -13.32
C GLN A 208 7.63 21.60 -12.81
N LEU A 209 7.79 20.54 -13.61
CA LEU A 209 8.58 19.38 -13.22
C LEU A 209 10.07 19.70 -13.29
N ASP A 210 10.80 19.37 -12.22
CA ASP A 210 12.25 19.51 -12.19
C ASP A 210 12.92 18.36 -12.98
N PRO A 211 13.76 18.65 -14.00
CA PRO A 211 14.52 17.61 -14.70
C PRO A 211 15.53 16.90 -13.79
N SER A 212 16.00 17.54 -12.72
CA SER A 212 16.94 17.00 -11.74
C SER A 212 16.26 16.32 -10.54
N PHE A 213 15.02 15.87 -10.71
CA PHE A 213 14.22 15.26 -9.65
C PHE A 213 14.98 14.11 -8.93
N PRO A 214 15.21 14.19 -7.60
CA PRO A 214 16.09 13.27 -6.87
C PRO A 214 15.74 11.79 -7.02
N LEU A 215 14.47 11.42 -7.01
CA LEU A 215 14.03 10.03 -7.15
C LEU A 215 14.36 9.41 -8.52
N VAL A 216 14.65 10.23 -9.53
CA VAL A 216 15.05 9.78 -10.87
C VAL A 216 16.56 9.95 -11.08
N SER A 217 17.13 11.03 -10.56
CA SER A 217 18.55 11.36 -10.75
C SER A 217 19.49 10.55 -9.85
N LEU A 218 19.10 10.26 -8.61
CA LEU A 218 19.91 9.50 -7.65
C LEU A 218 20.26 8.08 -8.13
N PRO A 219 19.30 7.25 -8.61
CA PRO A 219 19.63 5.91 -9.10
C PRO A 219 20.68 5.92 -10.21
N THR A 220 20.55 6.87 -11.14
CA THR A 220 21.51 7.04 -12.24
C THR A 220 22.87 7.47 -11.72
N ARG A 221 22.92 8.44 -10.81
CA ARG A 221 24.17 8.90 -10.19
C ARG A 221 24.88 7.80 -9.40
N ILE A 222 24.13 7.02 -8.62
CA ILE A 222 24.63 5.86 -7.88
C ILE A 222 25.27 4.84 -8.84
N ARG A 223 24.61 4.55 -9.98
CA ARG A 223 25.16 3.65 -11.00
C ARG A 223 26.46 4.19 -11.58
N VAL A 224 26.47 5.43 -12.04
CA VAL A 224 27.67 6.07 -12.63
C VAL A 224 28.83 6.08 -11.63
N MET A 225 28.57 6.40 -10.36
CA MET A 225 29.60 6.38 -9.32
C MET A 225 30.16 4.97 -9.08
N LYS A 226 29.33 3.91 -9.14
CA LYS A 226 29.82 2.52 -9.06
C LYS A 226 30.74 2.19 -10.24
N ASP A 227 30.32 2.53 -11.45
CA ASP A 227 31.10 2.30 -12.67
C ASP A 227 32.46 3.04 -12.61
N GLN A 228 32.46 4.29 -12.12
CA GLN A 228 33.68 5.09 -11.92
C GLN A 228 34.64 4.47 -10.90
N ILE A 229 34.11 3.94 -9.79
CA ILE A 229 34.93 3.24 -8.77
C ILE A 229 35.56 1.98 -9.38
N ASP A 230 34.79 1.23 -10.17
CA ASP A 230 35.29 0.00 -10.81
C ASP A 230 36.32 0.30 -11.90
N GLU A 231 36.14 1.38 -12.67
CA GLU A 231 37.13 1.88 -13.62
C GLU A 231 38.42 2.33 -12.90
N LEU A 232 38.29 3.08 -11.81
CA LEU A 232 39.42 3.53 -10.99
C LEU A 232 40.23 2.34 -10.45
N LYS A 233 39.55 1.32 -9.90
CA LYS A 233 40.17 0.06 -9.45
C LYS A 233 40.89 -0.66 -10.59
N THR A 234 40.29 -0.68 -11.78
CA THR A 234 40.87 -1.31 -12.96
C THR A 234 42.13 -0.58 -13.41
N ASN A 235 42.10 0.76 -13.47
CA ASN A 235 43.26 1.58 -13.82
C ASN A 235 44.41 1.45 -12.81
N TYR A 236 44.11 1.34 -11.52
CA TYR A 236 45.10 1.07 -10.48
C TYR A 236 45.75 -0.31 -10.64
N LYS A 237 44.97 -1.36 -10.95
CA LYS A 237 45.51 -2.71 -11.24
C LYS A 237 46.46 -2.73 -12.44
N PHE A 238 46.22 -1.86 -13.43
CA PHE A 238 47.12 -1.70 -14.58
C PHE A 238 48.25 -0.71 -14.34
N HIS A 239 48.48 -0.29 -13.10
CA HIS A 239 49.51 0.67 -12.69
C HIS A 239 49.46 2.00 -13.46
N LYS A 240 48.27 2.39 -13.96
CA LYS A 240 48.06 3.67 -14.67
C LYS A 240 47.89 4.86 -13.72
N VAL A 241 47.65 4.59 -12.43
CA VAL A 241 47.42 5.58 -11.38
C VAL A 241 48.29 5.22 -10.18
N GLU A 242 48.90 6.23 -9.57
CA GLU A 242 49.70 6.07 -8.35
C GLU A 242 48.83 5.61 -7.16
N LYS A 243 49.44 4.87 -6.24
CA LYS A 243 48.73 4.30 -5.09
C LYS A 243 48.07 5.36 -4.21
N ASP A 244 48.78 6.43 -3.89
CA ASP A 244 48.27 7.47 -3.00
C ASP A 244 47.07 8.20 -3.63
N VAL A 245 47.16 8.49 -4.93
CA VAL A 245 46.06 9.10 -5.71
C VAL A 245 44.85 8.17 -5.78
N PHE A 246 45.08 6.86 -5.99
CA PHE A 246 44.03 5.86 -5.99
C PHE A 246 43.31 5.79 -4.63
N GLU A 247 44.05 5.70 -3.53
CA GLU A 247 43.48 5.59 -2.19
C GLU A 247 42.63 6.81 -1.83
N GLN A 248 43.12 8.01 -2.17
CA GLN A 248 42.35 9.25 -1.96
C GLN A 248 41.06 9.26 -2.78
N LEU A 249 41.14 9.09 -4.11
CA LEU A 249 39.97 9.15 -4.99
C LEU A 249 38.95 8.04 -4.68
N ASN A 250 39.43 6.84 -4.38
CA ASN A 250 38.56 5.71 -4.05
C ASN A 250 37.80 5.98 -2.74
N THR A 251 38.45 6.56 -1.74
CA THR A 251 37.79 6.96 -0.48
C THR A 251 36.72 8.03 -0.74
N GLU A 252 37.06 9.10 -1.46
CA GLU A 252 36.13 10.17 -1.81
C GLU A 252 34.90 9.66 -2.60
N TYR A 253 35.12 8.78 -3.58
CA TYR A 253 34.05 8.21 -4.40
C TYR A 253 33.16 7.26 -3.59
N ILE A 254 33.74 6.43 -2.72
CA ILE A 254 32.99 5.53 -1.84
C ILE A 254 32.14 6.34 -0.86
N ASP A 255 32.68 7.40 -0.27
CA ASP A 255 31.93 8.24 0.69
C ASP A 255 30.76 8.96 0.01
N LYS A 256 30.99 9.49 -1.19
CA LYS A 256 29.92 10.11 -2.00
C LYS A 256 28.86 9.08 -2.41
N LEU A 257 29.26 7.88 -2.84
CA LEU A 257 28.35 6.79 -3.17
C LEU A 257 27.50 6.39 -1.96
N LYS A 258 28.12 6.22 -0.78
CA LYS A 258 27.40 5.91 0.47
C LYS A 258 26.39 7.00 0.83
N LYS A 259 26.76 8.27 0.66
CA LYS A 259 25.85 9.41 0.89
C LYS A 259 24.64 9.37 -0.05
N ASP A 260 24.87 9.19 -1.36
CA ASP A 260 23.79 9.11 -2.35
C ASP A 260 22.89 7.89 -2.12
N MET A 261 23.48 6.73 -1.79
CA MET A 261 22.71 5.52 -1.47
C MET A 261 21.84 5.72 -0.23
N LYS A 262 22.37 6.36 0.81
CA LYS A 262 21.62 6.68 2.03
C LYS A 262 20.47 7.66 1.75
N GLU A 263 20.72 8.71 0.98
CA GLU A 263 19.69 9.66 0.58
C GLU A 263 18.57 8.97 -0.22
N HIS A 264 18.94 8.17 -1.22
CA HIS A 264 17.99 7.41 -2.02
C HIS A 264 17.18 6.44 -1.15
N ALA A 265 17.83 5.69 -0.25
CA ALA A 265 17.14 4.78 0.67
C ALA A 265 16.13 5.51 1.56
N ASN A 266 16.49 6.67 2.11
CA ASN A 266 15.58 7.49 2.91
C ASN A 266 14.36 7.93 2.10
N LEU A 267 14.55 8.40 0.86
CA LEU A 267 13.44 8.78 -0.02
C LEU A 267 12.51 7.60 -0.33
N ILE A 268 13.06 6.41 -0.57
CA ILE A 268 12.28 5.19 -0.80
C ILE A 268 11.48 4.80 0.46
N VAL A 269 12.06 4.93 1.65
CA VAL A 269 11.34 4.69 2.92
C VAL A 269 10.19 5.70 3.07
N GLY A 270 10.45 6.99 2.86
CA GLY A 270 9.41 8.03 2.92
C GLY A 270 8.27 7.79 1.93
N LEU A 271 8.59 7.36 0.70
CA LEU A 271 7.61 6.96 -0.30
C LEU A 271 6.77 5.76 0.16
N LYS A 272 7.39 4.71 0.72
CA LYS A 272 6.67 3.53 1.22
C LYS A 272 5.74 3.86 2.38
N THR A 273 6.17 4.72 3.30
CA THR A 273 5.35 5.22 4.40
C THR A 273 4.14 5.99 3.88
N TRP A 274 4.36 6.92 2.94
CA TRP A 274 3.26 7.67 2.35
C TRP A 274 2.31 6.79 1.53
N GLN A 275 2.83 5.81 0.78
CA GLN A 275 2.00 4.85 0.05
C GLN A 275 1.15 4.01 1.01
N THR A 276 1.69 3.61 2.17
CA THR A 276 0.95 2.87 3.19
C THR A 276 -0.18 3.71 3.78
N ARG A 277 0.06 5.00 4.03
CA ARG A 277 -0.99 5.94 4.44
C ARG A 277 -2.11 6.06 3.40
N LEU A 278 -1.77 6.22 2.11
CA LEU A 278 -2.77 6.27 1.04
C LEU A 278 -3.59 4.97 0.94
N LYS A 279 -2.94 3.81 1.11
CA LYS A 279 -3.64 2.51 1.16
C LYS A 279 -4.61 2.44 2.34
N ALA A 280 -4.22 2.95 3.50
CA ALA A 280 -5.10 3.02 4.67
C ALA A 280 -6.30 3.95 4.43
N GLU A 281 -6.08 5.13 3.82
CA GLU A 281 -7.16 6.06 3.44
C GLU A 281 -8.13 5.43 2.43
N ARG A 282 -7.62 4.69 1.44
CA ARG A 282 -8.47 3.93 0.49
C ARG A 282 -9.35 2.91 1.22
N LEU A 283 -8.75 2.10 2.10
CA LEU A 283 -9.47 1.09 2.88
C LEU A 283 -10.54 1.72 3.78
N GLU A 284 -10.30 2.91 4.32
CA GLU A 284 -11.29 3.63 5.11
C GLU A 284 -12.53 4.02 4.28
N MET A 285 -12.32 4.56 3.07
CA MET A 285 -13.42 4.87 2.17
C MET A 285 -14.21 3.62 1.77
N GLU A 286 -13.54 2.50 1.52
CA GLU A 286 -14.20 1.22 1.26
C GLU A 286 -15.03 0.73 2.45
N ARG A 287 -14.58 0.97 3.69
CA ARG A 287 -15.35 0.67 4.91
C ARG A 287 -16.60 1.55 4.98
N GLU A 288 -16.48 2.84 4.71
CA GLU A 288 -17.61 3.79 4.71
C GLU A 288 -18.69 3.44 3.66
N ILE A 289 -18.29 2.98 2.46
CA ILE A 289 -19.22 2.45 1.45
C ILE A 289 -19.98 1.24 2.01
N LYS A 290 -19.28 0.30 2.64
CA LYS A 290 -19.90 -0.91 3.22
C LYS A 290 -20.87 -0.58 4.35
N LEU A 291 -20.52 0.38 5.21
CA LEU A 291 -21.40 0.88 6.28
C LEU A 291 -22.64 1.57 5.70
N SER A 292 -22.45 2.45 4.71
CA SER A 292 -23.56 3.11 4.03
C SER A 292 -24.50 2.10 3.36
N LYS A 293 -23.96 1.05 2.75
CA LYS A 293 -24.73 -0.06 2.18
C LYS A 293 -25.53 -0.83 3.24
N ALA A 294 -24.97 -1.04 4.43
CA ALA A 294 -25.68 -1.67 5.55
C ALA A 294 -26.84 -0.81 6.05
N ARG A 295 -26.63 0.51 6.21
CA ARG A 295 -27.66 1.48 6.59
C ARG A 295 -28.79 1.58 5.56
N TYR A 296 -28.45 1.49 4.28
CA TYR A 296 -29.46 1.41 3.22
C TYR A 296 -30.32 0.14 3.34
N LYS A 297 -29.70 -1.02 3.58
CA LYS A 297 -30.43 -2.28 3.79
C LYS A 297 -31.33 -2.27 5.03
N SER A 298 -30.93 -1.59 6.11
CA SER A 298 -31.76 -1.38 7.30
C SER A 298 -32.81 -0.27 7.13
N LYS A 299 -32.87 0.39 5.95
CA LYS A 299 -33.76 1.51 5.62
C LYS A 299 -33.54 2.76 6.49
N GLU A 300 -32.35 2.92 7.07
CA GLU A 300 -31.95 4.13 7.81
C GLU A 300 -31.64 5.30 6.88
N ILE A 301 -31.25 5.03 5.64
CA ILE A 301 -31.00 6.04 4.61
C ILE A 301 -31.79 5.72 3.34
N SER A 302 -32.15 6.78 2.59
CA SER A 302 -32.77 6.63 1.27
C SER A 302 -31.80 6.06 0.25
N LYS A 303 -32.35 5.51 -0.85
CA LYS A 303 -31.56 4.99 -1.97
C LYS A 303 -30.70 6.08 -2.60
N GLU A 304 -31.28 7.25 -2.86
CA GLU A 304 -30.59 8.41 -3.46
C GLU A 304 -29.37 8.82 -2.63
N ARG A 305 -29.56 9.00 -1.31
CA ARG A 305 -28.47 9.37 -0.40
C ARG A 305 -27.37 8.31 -0.31
N PHE A 306 -27.71 7.03 -0.48
CA PHE A 306 -26.73 5.96 -0.56
C PHE A 306 -25.92 6.02 -1.85
N GLU A 307 -26.59 6.20 -2.99
CA GLU A 307 -25.95 6.28 -4.31
C GLU A 307 -25.02 7.49 -4.40
N GLU A 308 -25.46 8.67 -3.94
CA GLU A 308 -24.61 9.88 -3.87
C GLU A 308 -23.32 9.65 -3.07
N LYS A 309 -23.43 9.08 -1.85
CA LYS A 309 -22.26 8.78 -1.01
C LYS A 309 -21.36 7.74 -1.64
N ARG A 310 -21.94 6.70 -2.24
CA ARG A 310 -21.17 5.64 -2.91
C ARG A 310 -20.35 6.26 -4.04
N ASP A 311 -20.98 7.05 -4.90
CA ASP A 311 -20.33 7.62 -6.07
C ASP A 311 -19.25 8.64 -5.66
N GLU A 312 -19.48 9.41 -4.60
CA GLU A 312 -18.46 10.30 -4.00
C GLU A 312 -17.24 9.52 -3.50
N PHE A 313 -17.43 8.46 -2.69
CA PHE A 313 -16.33 7.66 -2.18
C PHE A 313 -15.63 6.86 -3.29
N GLU A 314 -16.35 6.32 -4.27
CA GLU A 314 -15.76 5.64 -5.43
C GLU A 314 -14.87 6.59 -6.25
N TYR A 315 -15.30 7.83 -6.43
CA TYR A 315 -14.47 8.86 -7.08
C TYR A 315 -13.19 9.15 -6.29
N GLN A 316 -13.27 9.28 -4.97
CA GLN A 316 -12.09 9.52 -4.12
C GLN A 316 -11.15 8.30 -4.09
N ILE A 317 -11.70 7.07 -4.04
CA ILE A 317 -10.92 5.84 -4.15
C ILE A 317 -10.16 5.81 -5.46
N SER A 318 -10.82 6.09 -6.58
CA SER A 318 -10.17 6.15 -7.90
C SER A 318 -9.05 7.19 -7.94
N LYS A 319 -9.23 8.36 -7.29
CA LYS A 319 -8.18 9.38 -7.15
C LYS A 319 -6.99 8.85 -6.35
N ILE A 320 -7.22 8.18 -5.21
CA ILE A 320 -6.17 7.60 -4.37
C ILE A 320 -5.42 6.48 -5.11
N GLU A 321 -6.13 5.63 -5.86
CA GLU A 321 -5.50 4.57 -6.66
C GLU A 321 -4.58 5.13 -7.74
N GLY A 322 -4.98 6.22 -8.40
CA GLY A 322 -4.12 6.97 -9.32
C GLY A 322 -2.84 7.46 -8.64
N LYS A 323 -2.96 8.03 -7.43
CA LYS A 323 -1.80 8.45 -6.63
C LYS A 323 -0.87 7.29 -6.28
N ILE A 324 -1.42 6.17 -5.82
CA ILE A 324 -0.65 4.97 -5.48
C ILE A 324 0.11 4.45 -6.71
N LYS A 325 -0.54 4.43 -7.89
CA LYS A 325 0.06 3.98 -9.15
C LYS A 325 1.27 4.84 -9.55
N VAL A 326 1.19 6.16 -9.38
CA VAL A 326 2.32 7.06 -9.66
C VAL A 326 3.48 6.79 -8.69
N MET A 327 3.20 6.61 -7.40
CA MET A 327 4.25 6.30 -6.43
C MET A 327 4.95 4.97 -6.71
N GLN A 328 4.22 3.97 -7.22
CA GLN A 328 4.79 2.68 -7.60
C GLN A 328 5.80 2.77 -8.76
N GLN A 329 5.82 3.86 -9.53
CA GLN A 329 6.81 4.03 -10.60
C GLN A 329 8.21 4.39 -10.06
N PHE A 330 8.31 4.83 -8.81
CA PHE A 330 9.56 5.24 -8.17
C PHE A 330 10.08 4.24 -7.13
N LEU A 331 9.29 3.20 -6.84
CA LEU A 331 9.65 2.09 -5.94
C LEU A 331 10.10 0.90 -6.78
#